data_AF-M1YK17-F1
#
_entry.id   AF-M1YK17-F1
#
_cell.length_a   1.000
_cell.length_b   1.000
_cell.length_c   1.000
_cell.angle_alpha   90.00
_cell.angle_beta   90.00
_cell.angle_gamma   90.00
#
_symmetry.space_group_name_H-M   'P 1'
#
loop_
_entity.id
_entity.type
_entity.pdbx_description
1 polymer ?
#
loop_
_entity_poly.entity_id
_entity_poly.type
_entity_poly.pdbx_seq_one_letter_code
_entity_poly.pdbx_strand_id
1 'polypeptide(L)'
;MADSITALKQAIEFERSALEKYQEALKTATHQETRDALKGYITDKEQKIDTLSWFIMAETGSVETSPAESGEAAEGEKSGASKCPFSKQLADMGIDISQMKPPTFE
;
A
#
# COMPACT_ATOMS: atom_id res chain seq x y z
N MET A 1 28.17 -2.77 5.17
CA MET A 1 26.86 -3.46 5.06
C MET A 1 25.94 -2.52 4.30
N ALA A 2 25.28 -3.00 3.25
CA ALA A 2 24.32 -2.16 2.52
C ALA A 2 23.06 -2.00 3.40
N ASP A 3 22.69 -0.75 3.63
CA ASP A 3 21.42 -0.39 4.25
C ASP A 3 20.27 -0.89 3.35
N SER A 4 19.23 -1.49 3.96
CA SER A 4 18.02 -1.95 3.26
C SER A 4 17.46 -0.85 2.36
N ILE A 5 17.50 0.40 2.82
CA ILE A 5 17.07 1.59 2.07
C ILE A 5 17.88 1.77 0.78
N THR A 6 19.19 1.54 0.81
CA THR A 6 20.05 1.67 -0.37
C THR A 6 19.71 0.60 -1.40
N ALA A 7 19.50 -0.65 -0.97
CA ALA A 7 19.09 -1.73 -1.85
C ALA A 7 17.70 -1.49 -2.46
N LEU A 8 16.75 -0.99 -1.67
CA LEU A 8 15.40 -0.64 -2.14
C LEU A 8 15.41 0.50 -3.16
N LYS A 9 16.24 1.52 -2.97
CA LYS A 9 16.41 2.61 -3.96
C LYS A 9 16.93 2.07 -5.29
N GLN A 10 17.94 1.19 -5.25
CA GLN A 10 18.46 0.53 -6.46
C GLN A 10 17.39 -0.35 -7.14
N ALA A 11 16.58 -1.06 -6.36
CA ALA A 11 15.47 -1.83 -6.91
C ALA A 11 14.47 -0.94 -7.66
N ILE A 12 14.12 0.24 -7.13
CA ILE A 12 13.26 1.22 -7.83
C ILE A 12 13.89 1.68 -9.15
N GLU A 13 15.20 1.96 -9.18
CA GLU A 13 15.89 2.35 -10.41
C GLU A 13 15.84 1.26 -11.48
N PHE A 14 16.05 0.00 -11.09
CA PHE A 14 15.94 -1.14 -12.01
C PHE A 14 14.52 -1.34 -12.52
N GLU A 15 13.51 -1.22 -11.64
CA GLU A 15 12.12 -1.36 -12.05
C GLU A 15 11.69 -0.22 -12.99
N ARG A 16 12.14 1.02 -12.76
CA ARG A 16 11.90 2.16 -13.66
C ARG A 16 12.54 1.96 -15.02
N SER A 17 13.80 1.53 -15.05
CA SER A 17 14.49 1.23 -16.31
C SER A 17 13.78 0.12 -17.09
N ALA A 18 13.31 -0.93 -16.39
CA ALA A 18 12.52 -1.98 -17.02
C ALA A 18 11.17 -1.45 -17.54
N LEU A 19 10.48 -0.61 -16.78
CA LEU A 19 9.20 0.03 -17.17
C LEU A 19 9.35 0.81 -18.47
N GLU A 20 10.40 1.62 -18.60
CA GLU A 20 10.70 2.36 -19.84
C GLU A 20 10.85 1.41 -21.03
N LYS A 21 11.52 0.27 -20.85
CA LYS A 21 11.69 -0.75 -21.90
C LYS A 21 10.38 -1.41 -22.30
N TYR A 22 9.47 -1.67 -21.36
CA TYR A 22 8.13 -2.19 -21.72
C TYR A 22 7.29 -1.15 -22.46
N GLN A 23 7.41 0.13 -22.09
CA GLN A 23 6.74 1.22 -22.80
C GLN A 23 7.30 1.42 -24.22
N GLU A 24 8.61 1.30 -24.40
CA GLU A 24 9.26 1.27 -25.74
C GLU A 24 8.76 0.09 -26.57
N ALA A 25 8.73 -1.11 -25.99
CA ALA A 25 8.23 -2.32 -26.65
C ALA A 25 6.75 -2.19 -27.04
N LEU A 26 5.92 -1.58 -26.19
CA LEU A 26 4.49 -1.39 -26.48
C LEU A 26 4.25 -0.50 -27.71
N LYS A 27 5.15 0.47 -27.97
CA LYS A 27 5.07 1.37 -29.14
C LYS A 27 5.40 0.66 -30.46
N THR A 28 6.24 -0.38 -30.41
CA THR A 28 6.73 -1.09 -31.60
C THR A 28 6.10 -2.47 -31.78
N ALA A 29 5.42 -3.01 -30.77
CA ALA A 29 4.75 -4.30 -30.83
C ALA A 29 3.62 -4.31 -31.86
N THR A 30 3.68 -5.28 -32.78
CA THR A 30 2.73 -5.44 -33.88
C THR A 30 1.56 -6.38 -33.53
N HIS A 31 1.79 -7.38 -32.69
CA HIS A 31 0.77 -8.34 -32.28
C HIS A 31 -0.11 -7.79 -31.15
N GLN A 32 -1.42 -7.81 -31.35
CA GLN A 32 -2.38 -7.24 -30.40
C GLN A 32 -2.34 -7.92 -29.03
N GLU A 33 -2.24 -9.25 -28.99
CA GLU A 33 -2.11 -10.02 -27.74
C GLU A 33 -0.87 -9.61 -26.94
N THR A 34 0.27 -9.40 -27.62
CA THR A 34 1.49 -8.92 -27.00
C THR A 34 1.32 -7.50 -26.45
N ARG A 35 0.62 -6.62 -27.17
CA ARG A 35 0.34 -5.26 -26.69
C ARG A 35 -0.52 -5.26 -25.43
N ASP A 36 -1.56 -6.10 -25.40
CA ASP A 36 -2.46 -6.17 -24.25
C ASP A 36 -1.78 -6.80 -23.03
N ALA A 37 -0.96 -7.83 -23.24
CA ALA A 37 -0.08 -8.35 -22.19
C ALA A 37 0.89 -7.27 -21.67
N LEU A 38 1.57 -6.53 -22.57
CA LEU A 38 2.50 -5.46 -22.20
C LEU A 38 1.84 -4.36 -21.36
N LYS A 39 0.60 -3.97 -21.66
CA LYS A 39 -0.16 -3.02 -20.83
C LYS A 39 -0.34 -3.54 -19.40
N GLY A 40 -0.69 -4.82 -19.24
CA GLY A 40 -0.79 -5.46 -17.92
C GLY A 40 0.54 -5.42 -17.16
N TYR A 41 1.64 -5.81 -17.82
CA TYR A 41 2.98 -5.75 -17.22
C TYR A 41 3.41 -4.34 -16.81
N ILE A 42 3.06 -3.32 -17.60
CA ILE A 42 3.34 -1.91 -17.30
C ILE A 42 2.60 -1.48 -16.03
N THR A 43 1.29 -1.73 -15.96
CA THR A 43 0.48 -1.39 -14.78
C THR A 43 0.96 -2.11 -13.52
N ASP A 44 1.27 -3.41 -13.61
CA ASP A 44 1.78 -4.18 -12.47
C ASP A 44 3.13 -3.63 -11.97
N LYS A 45 3.99 -3.14 -12.88
CA LYS A 45 5.29 -2.57 -12.53
C LYS A 45 5.17 -1.21 -11.87
N GLU A 46 4.27 -0.36 -12.36
CA GLU A 46 3.97 0.92 -11.72
C GLU A 46 3.53 0.69 -10.26
N GLN A 47 2.61 -0.25 -10.02
CA GLN A 47 2.17 -0.61 -8.66
C GLN A 47 3.30 -1.14 -7.78
N LYS A 48 4.23 -1.94 -8.34
CA LYS A 48 5.40 -2.43 -7.61
C LYS A 48 6.36 -1.32 -7.23
N ILE A 49 6.61 -0.35 -8.13
CA ILE A 49 7.45 0.82 -7.84
C ILE A 49 6.84 1.65 -6.69
N ASP A 50 5.52 1.83 -6.69
CA ASP A 50 4.81 2.51 -5.61
C ASP A 50 4.96 1.75 -4.28
N THR A 51 4.81 0.42 -4.32
CA THR A 51 4.99 -0.45 -3.15
C THR A 51 6.42 -0.36 -2.58
N LEU A 52 7.45 -0.39 -3.43
CA LEU A 52 8.84 -0.23 -3.02
C LEU A 52 9.09 1.14 -2.39
N SER A 53 8.42 2.19 -2.88
CA SER A 53 8.50 3.53 -2.31
C SER A 53 7.91 3.58 -0.90
N TRP A 54 6.83 2.84 -0.65
CA TRP A 54 6.27 2.68 0.70
C TRP A 54 7.22 1.94 1.65
N PHE A 55 7.90 0.89 1.19
CA PHE A 55 8.91 0.21 2.01
C PHE A 55 10.06 1.14 2.40
N ILE A 56 10.54 1.99 1.48
CA ILE A 56 11.57 2.98 1.82
C ILE A 56 11.06 3.93 2.90
N MET A 57 9.83 4.45 2.80
CA MET A 57 9.27 5.35 3.81
C MET A 57 9.11 4.69 5.18
N ALA A 58 8.76 3.39 5.21
CA ALA A 58 8.71 2.61 6.45
C ALA A 58 10.10 2.46 7.07
N GLU A 59 11.12 2.11 6.26
CA GLU A 59 12.49 1.92 6.72
C GLU A 59 13.18 3.24 7.13
N THR A 60 12.85 4.38 6.51
CA THR A 60 13.41 5.69 6.89
C THR A 60 12.77 6.26 8.17
N GLY A 61 11.79 5.58 8.76
CA GLY A 61 11.05 6.10 9.92
C GLY A 61 10.21 7.35 9.58
N SER A 62 9.92 7.58 8.29
CA SER A 62 9.01 8.66 7.86
C SER A 62 7.54 8.27 7.94
N VAL A 63 7.25 7.06 8.43
CA VAL A 63 5.93 6.78 9.01
C VAL A 63 5.96 7.41 10.38
N GLU A 64 5.32 8.57 10.54
CA GLU A 64 4.95 9.08 11.86
C GLU A 64 4.11 7.99 12.54
N THR A 65 4.76 7.12 13.30
CA THR A 65 4.14 6.49 14.44
C THR A 65 3.86 7.61 15.41
N SER A 66 2.69 8.24 15.26
CA SER A 66 2.04 8.87 16.40
C SER A 66 2.08 7.83 17.53
N PRO A 67 2.80 8.10 18.64
CA PRO A 67 2.62 7.28 19.81
C PRO A 67 1.16 7.49 20.17
N ALA A 68 0.37 6.41 20.10
CA ALA A 68 -0.87 6.37 20.85
C ALA A 68 -0.50 6.80 22.27
N GLU A 69 -0.92 8.02 22.62
CA GLU A 69 -0.65 8.63 23.91
C GLU A 69 -1.01 7.60 24.98
N SER A 70 -0.02 7.31 25.82
CA SER A 70 -0.27 6.65 27.08
C SER A 70 -1.36 7.44 27.78
N GLY A 71 -2.44 6.74 28.12
CA GLY A 71 -3.68 7.35 28.55
C GLY A 71 -3.50 8.28 29.74
N GLU A 72 -4.11 9.44 29.62
CA GLU A 72 -4.69 10.14 30.76
C GLU A 72 -6.12 10.52 30.37
N ALA A 73 -7.05 10.11 31.22
CA ALA A 73 -8.48 10.14 30.96
C ALA A 73 -9.01 11.57 30.77
N ALA A 74 -9.79 11.76 29.71
CA ALA A 74 -10.84 12.77 29.69
C ALA A 74 -12.10 12.14 29.08
N GLU A 75 -13.12 12.05 29.92
CA GLU A 75 -14.46 11.60 29.57
C GLU A 75 -15.03 12.37 28.38
N GLY A 76 -15.64 11.60 27.48
CA GLY A 76 -16.82 12.03 26.73
C GLY A 76 -16.56 12.90 25.51
N GLU A 77 -16.44 12.27 24.34
CA GLU A 77 -17.31 12.66 23.23
C GLU A 77 -17.44 11.53 22.21
N LYS A 78 -18.69 11.22 21.88
CA LYS A 78 -19.07 10.32 20.81
C LYS A 78 -18.55 10.87 19.48
N SER A 79 -18.15 9.95 18.60
CA SER A 79 -18.47 9.93 17.16
C SER A 79 -17.25 9.74 16.26
N GLY A 80 -17.48 8.93 15.23
CA GLY A 80 -16.57 8.79 14.10
C GLY A 80 -15.98 7.40 14.02
N ALA A 81 -16.76 6.45 13.52
CA ALA A 81 -16.23 5.23 12.91
C ALA A 81 -15.13 5.63 11.92
N SER A 82 -13.89 5.48 12.37
CA SER A 82 -12.69 5.62 11.55
C SER A 82 -12.82 4.62 10.41
N LYS A 83 -12.80 5.14 9.18
CA LYS A 83 -12.99 4.40 7.93
C LYS A 83 -11.85 3.39 7.74
N CYS A 84 -11.94 2.24 8.38
CA CYS A 84 -11.13 1.09 8.00
C CYS A 84 -11.51 0.71 6.56
N PRO A 85 -10.55 0.61 5.62
CA PRO A 85 -10.84 0.23 4.23
C PRO A 85 -11.43 -1.19 4.13
N PHE A 86 -11.25 -2.01 5.17
CA PHE A 86 -11.85 -3.33 5.32
C PHE A 86 -13.33 -3.32 5.68
N SER A 87 -13.89 -2.21 6.18
CA SER A 87 -15.29 -2.14 6.58
C SER A 87 -16.24 -2.44 5.43
N LYS A 88 -15.83 -2.16 4.19
CA LYS A 88 -16.63 -2.46 3.00
C LYS A 88 -16.65 -3.96 2.67
N GLN A 89 -15.50 -4.63 2.76
CA GLN A 89 -15.42 -6.09 2.56
C GLN A 89 -16.12 -6.87 3.67
N LEU A 90 -16.03 -6.40 4.92
CA LEU A 90 -16.71 -7.04 6.05
C LEU A 90 -18.23 -6.87 5.95
N ALA A 91 -18.71 -5.71 5.48
CA ALA A 91 -20.14 -5.49 5.21
C ALA A 91 -20.67 -6.39 4.10
N ASP A 92 -19.92 -6.57 3.01
CA ASP A 92 -20.30 -7.50 1.92
C ASP A 92 -20.33 -8.97 2.39
N MET A 93 -19.59 -9.31 3.45
CA MET A 93 -19.63 -10.63 4.11
C MET A 93 -20.66 -10.71 5.26
N GLY A 94 -21.46 -9.67 5.48
CA GLY A 94 -22.52 -9.65 6.50
C GLY A 94 -22.03 -9.48 7.94
N ILE A 95 -20.79 -9.02 8.14
CA ILE A 95 -20.20 -8.80 9.46
C ILE A 95 -20.41 -7.34 9.86
N ASP A 96 -21.37 -7.08 10.74
CA ASP A 96 -21.58 -5.77 11.35
C ASP A 96 -20.62 -5.58 12.54
N ILE A 97 -19.53 -4.87 12.29
CA ILE A 97 -18.55 -4.51 13.30
C ILE A 97 -19.13 -3.59 14.40
N SER A 98 -20.27 -2.93 14.14
CA SER A 98 -20.96 -2.08 15.12
C SER A 98 -21.61 -2.86 16.26
N GLN A 99 -21.78 -4.18 16.09
CA GLN A 99 -22.36 -5.08 17.08
C GLN A 99 -21.30 -5.78 17.94
N MET A 100 -20.01 -5.64 17.60
CA MET A 100 -18.93 -6.26 18.36
C MET A 100 -18.66 -5.44 19.62
N LYS A 101 -19.27 -5.88 20.73
CA LYS A 101 -18.96 -5.37 22.07
C LYS A 101 -17.49 -5.67 22.37
N PRO A 102 -16.64 -4.66 22.63
CA PRO A 102 -15.25 -4.94 23.03
C PRO A 102 -15.26 -5.75 24.32
N PRO A 103 -14.36 -6.74 24.47
CA PRO A 103 -14.27 -7.51 25.71
C PRO A 103 -13.91 -6.55 26.85
N THR A 104 -14.82 -6.44 27.81
CA THR A 104 -14.55 -5.82 29.11
C THR A 104 -13.60 -6.75 29.87
N PHE A 105 -12.36 -6.33 30.03
CA PHE A 105 -11.44 -6.95 30.97
C PHE A 105 -11.74 -6.33 32.34
N GLU A 106 -12.25 -7.12 33.29
CA GLU A 106 -12.30 -6.77 34.72
C GLU A 106 -10.95 -7.04 35.39
#